data_AF-A0A1F6T7E3-F1
#
_entry.id   AF-A0A1F6T7E3-F1
#
_cell.length_a   1.000
_cell.length_b   1.000
_cell.length_c   1.000
_cell.angle_alpha   90.00
_cell.angle_beta   90.00
_cell.angle_gamma   90.00
#
_symmetry.space_group_name_H-M   'P 1'
#
loop_
_entity.id
_entity.type
_entity.pdbx_description
1 polymer ?
#
loop_
_entity_poly.entity_id
_entity_poly.type
_entity_poly.pdbx_seq_one_letter_code
_entity_poly.pdbx_strand_id
1 'polypeptide(L)'
;MSHTFEELKDKTVAELRDIAKGIEHEAVEGATQMHKDQLLKALCTALGIDAHVHHHAVGIDKVAIKAKIRELKKKRDEILAAKGREGLTSVLRNIHALKRRIRRATV
;
A
#
# COMPACT_ATOMS: atom_id res chain seq x y z
N MET A 1 27.06 7.05 4.84
CA MET A 1 26.10 7.85 4.05
C MET A 1 24.89 6.96 3.81
N SER A 2 23.80 7.18 4.53
CA SER A 2 22.60 6.33 4.45
C SER A 2 21.89 6.59 3.13
N HIS A 3 22.08 5.70 2.15
CA HIS A 3 21.26 5.72 0.94
C HIS A 3 19.79 5.61 1.32
N THR A 4 18.93 6.42 0.71
CA THR A 4 17.48 6.29 0.87
C THR A 4 16.91 5.34 -0.19
N PHE A 5 15.75 4.75 0.08
CA PHE A 5 15.08 3.86 -0.89
C PHE A 5 14.82 4.58 -2.22
N GLU A 6 14.44 5.86 -2.17
CA GLU A 6 14.14 6.68 -3.35
C GLU A 6 15.39 6.89 -4.21
N GLU A 7 16.54 7.19 -3.59
CA GLU A 7 17.83 7.31 -4.30
C GLU A 7 18.25 6.00 -4.98
N LEU A 8 17.98 4.84 -4.38
CA LEU A 8 18.27 3.54 -4.99
C LEU A 8 17.29 3.21 -6.13
N LYS A 9 16.03 3.67 -6.03
CA LYS A 9 15.02 3.45 -7.06
C LYS A 9 15.29 4.22 -8.35
N ASP A 10 15.80 5.43 -8.21
CA ASP A 10 16.06 6.31 -9.35
C ASP A 10 17.34 5.92 -10.12
N LYS A 11 18.26 5.20 -9.47
CA LYS A 11 19.48 4.70 -10.11
C LYS A 11 19.23 3.62 -11.17
N THR A 12 20.18 3.49 -12.07
CA THR A 12 20.19 2.43 -13.09
C THR A 12 20.64 1.09 -12.50
N VAL A 13 20.33 -0.02 -13.18
CA VAL A 13 20.77 -1.35 -12.75
C VAL A 13 22.30 -1.45 -12.67
N ALA A 14 23.01 -0.77 -13.57
CA ALA A 14 24.47 -0.73 -13.57
C ALA A 14 25.01 -0.07 -12.29
N GLU A 15 24.48 1.10 -11.93
CA GLU A 15 24.87 1.82 -10.71
C GLU A 15 24.51 1.03 -9.45
N LEU A 16 23.36 0.35 -9.43
CA LEU A 16 22.98 -0.52 -8.31
C LEU A 16 23.95 -1.71 -8.15
N ARG A 17 24.45 -2.27 -9.26
CA ARG A 17 25.46 -3.34 -9.22
C ARG A 17 26.80 -2.83 -8.72
N ASP A 18 27.17 -1.61 -9.06
CA ASP A 18 28.42 -1.01 -8.57
C ASP A 18 28.35 -0.71 -7.06
N ILE A 19 27.20 -0.28 -6.56
CA ILE A 19 26.95 -0.14 -5.11
C ILE A 19 26.99 -1.52 -4.43
N ALA A 20 26.40 -2.55 -5.05
CA ALA A 20 26.39 -3.91 -4.51
C ALA A 20 27.80 -4.51 -4.39
N LYS A 21 28.73 -4.22 -5.31
CA LYS A 21 30.13 -4.68 -5.23
C LYS A 21 30.86 -4.15 -3.99
N GLY A 22 30.47 -2.99 -3.48
CA GLY A 22 31.06 -2.38 -2.28
C GLY A 22 30.41 -2.83 -0.96
N ILE A 23 29.41 -3.71 -1.02
CA ILE A 23 28.65 -4.17 0.15
C ILE A 23 28.86 -5.69 0.30
N GLU A 24 29.55 -6.09 1.35
CA GLU A 24 29.70 -7.51 1.71
C GLU A 24 28.50 -7.96 2.54
N HIS A 25 27.43 -8.38 1.85
CA HIS A 25 26.24 -8.93 2.50
C HIS A 25 25.66 -10.08 1.67
N GLU A 26 25.24 -11.16 2.33
CA GLU A 26 24.66 -12.36 1.71
C GLU A 26 23.49 -12.05 0.75
N ALA A 27 22.74 -10.97 0.99
CA ALA A 27 21.60 -10.58 0.17
C ALA A 27 22.00 -10.04 -1.22
N VAL A 28 23.21 -9.49 -1.36
CA VAL A 28 23.73 -8.95 -2.64
C VAL A 28 24.69 -9.92 -3.35
N GLU A 29 24.92 -11.11 -2.78
CA GLU A 29 25.62 -12.18 -3.47
C GLU A 29 24.82 -12.60 -4.72
N GLY A 30 25.41 -12.41 -5.90
CA GLY A 30 24.73 -12.65 -7.18
C GLY A 30 24.05 -11.41 -7.80
N ALA A 31 24.33 -10.19 -7.29
CA ALA A 31 23.82 -8.93 -7.85
C ALA A 31 24.00 -8.76 -9.38
N THR A 32 25.00 -9.42 -9.98
CA THR A 32 25.25 -9.44 -11.43
C THR A 32 24.15 -10.10 -12.24
N GLN A 33 23.44 -11.09 -11.67
CA GLN A 33 22.34 -11.80 -12.34
C GLN A 33 20.95 -11.26 -11.94
N MET A 34 20.86 -10.48 -10.87
CA MET A 34 19.60 -9.92 -10.41
C MET A 34 19.05 -8.85 -11.36
N HIS A 35 17.73 -8.85 -11.56
CA HIS A 35 16.99 -7.76 -12.20
C HIS A 35 16.82 -6.56 -11.25
N LYS A 36 16.48 -5.38 -11.79
CA LYS A 36 16.42 -4.10 -11.03
C LYS A 36 15.68 -4.22 -9.70
N ASP A 37 14.48 -4.78 -9.71
CA ASP A 37 13.62 -4.87 -8.53
C ASP A 37 14.17 -5.81 -7.46
N GLN A 38 14.80 -6.91 -7.88
CA GLN A 38 15.42 -7.88 -6.98
C GLN A 38 16.69 -7.29 -6.35
N LEU A 39 17.51 -6.63 -7.16
CA LEU A 39 18.73 -5.96 -6.71
C LEU A 39 18.43 -4.83 -5.72
N LEU A 40 17.36 -4.07 -5.96
CA LEU A 40 16.95 -3.00 -5.07
C LEU A 40 16.49 -3.55 -3.71
N LYS A 41 15.71 -4.63 -3.69
CA LYS A 41 15.33 -5.32 -2.44
C LYS A 41 16.55 -5.84 -1.69
N ALA A 42 17.47 -6.50 -2.40
CA ALA A 42 18.72 -7.01 -1.83
C ALA A 42 19.56 -5.90 -1.19
N LEU A 43 19.73 -4.77 -1.89
CA LEU A 43 20.45 -3.60 -1.38
C LEU A 43 19.75 -2.96 -0.19
N CYS A 44 18.42 -2.87 -0.22
CA CYS A 44 17.67 -2.32 0.91
C CYS A 44 17.81 -3.21 2.16
N THR A 45 17.71 -4.54 2.00
CA THR A 45 17.96 -5.50 3.07
C THR A 45 19.40 -5.37 3.60
N ALA A 46 20.39 -5.29 2.71
CA ALA A 46 21.80 -5.21 3.09
C ALA A 46 22.17 -3.91 3.81
N LEU A 47 21.52 -2.80 3.45
CA LEU A 47 21.72 -1.49 4.07
C LEU A 47 20.79 -1.24 5.27
N GLY A 48 19.93 -2.21 5.63
CA GLY A 48 18.92 -2.04 6.68
C GLY A 48 17.88 -0.95 6.36
N ILE A 49 17.72 -0.62 5.09
CA ILE A 49 16.71 0.34 4.60
C ILE A 49 15.41 -0.43 4.47
N ASP A 50 14.36 0.04 5.14
CA ASP A 50 13.06 -0.60 5.06
C ASP A 50 12.51 -0.46 3.63
N ALA A 51 12.67 -1.50 2.81
CA ALA A 51 12.24 -1.56 1.42
C ALA A 51 10.72 -1.63 1.27
N HIS A 52 10.02 -1.65 2.41
CA HIS A 52 8.58 -1.48 2.42
C HIS A 52 8.30 -0.09 1.93
N VAL A 53 7.92 -0.02 0.65
CA VAL A 53 6.98 0.98 0.14
C VAL A 53 5.82 0.97 1.13
N HIS A 54 5.91 1.78 2.17
CA HIS A 54 4.75 2.22 2.89
C HIS A 54 3.95 2.91 1.79
N HIS A 55 2.90 2.24 1.30
CA HIS A 55 1.80 2.94 0.67
C HIS A 55 1.43 4.03 1.69
N HIS A 56 1.97 5.24 1.50
CA HIS A 56 1.66 6.39 2.30
C HIS A 56 0.16 6.54 2.10
N ALA A 57 -0.63 6.05 3.05
CA ALA A 57 -2.06 6.02 2.94
C ALA A 57 -2.50 7.47 2.79
N VAL A 58 -2.78 7.89 1.56
CA VAL A 58 -3.08 9.27 1.22
C VAL A 58 -4.26 9.70 2.07
N GLY A 59 -4.02 10.59 3.04
CA GLY A 59 -4.91 11.59 3.65
C GLY A 59 -6.35 11.23 4.02
N ILE A 60 -6.78 9.97 3.97
CA ILE A 60 -8.16 9.60 4.24
C ILE A 60 -8.25 9.05 5.66
N ASP A 61 -9.06 9.73 6.47
CA ASP A 61 -9.50 9.23 7.77
C ASP A 61 -10.36 7.97 7.58
N LYS A 62 -9.68 6.83 7.55
CA LYS A 62 -10.30 5.49 7.43
C LYS A 62 -11.20 5.21 8.63
N VAL A 63 -10.94 5.81 9.79
CA VAL A 63 -11.73 5.61 11.00
C VAL A 63 -13.10 6.25 10.83
N ALA A 64 -13.14 7.52 10.40
CA ALA A 64 -14.39 8.22 10.12
C ALA A 64 -15.22 7.54 9.01
N ILE A 65 -14.56 7.06 7.94
CA ILE A 65 -15.29 6.34 6.87
C ILE A 65 -15.84 5.00 7.38
N LYS A 66 -15.08 4.25 8.18
CA LYS A 66 -15.55 2.99 8.77
C LYS A 66 -16.71 3.23 9.74
N ALA A 67 -16.71 4.32 10.50
CA ALA A 67 -17.82 4.71 11.37
C ALA A 67 -19.10 4.95 10.55
N LYS A 68 -19.02 5.77 9.49
CA LYS A 68 -20.15 6.02 8.57
C LYS A 68 -20.69 4.74 7.93
N ILE A 69 -19.81 3.80 7.55
CA ILE A 69 -20.24 2.50 7.01
C ILE A 69 -21.01 1.69 8.07
N ARG A 70 -20.59 1.71 9.34
CA ARG A 70 -21.30 1.00 10.42
C ARG A 70 -22.70 1.58 10.63
N GLU A 71 -22.84 2.91 10.63
CA GLU A 71 -24.15 3.58 10.73
C GLU A 71 -25.07 3.22 9.56
N LEU A 72 -24.57 3.26 8.33
CA LEU A 72 -25.36 2.89 7.16
C LEU A 72 -25.77 1.41 7.18
N LYS A 73 -24.95 0.52 7.74
CA LYS A 73 -25.32 -0.89 7.93
C LYS A 73 -26.46 -1.05 8.92
N LYS A 74 -26.46 -0.30 10.04
CA LYS A 74 -27.59 -0.30 10.99
C LYS A 74 -28.88 0.14 10.31
N LYS A 75 -28.85 1.25 9.56
CA LYS A 75 -30.00 1.74 8.79
C LYS A 75 -30.50 0.71 7.75
N ARG A 76 -29.58 0.01 7.07
CA ARG A 76 -29.94 -1.09 6.16
C ARG A 76 -30.68 -2.20 6.92
N ASP A 77 -30.18 -2.58 8.09
CA ASP A 77 -30.75 -3.67 8.87
C ASP A 77 -32.14 -3.30 9.42
N GLU A 78 -32.33 -2.04 9.83
CA GLU A 78 -33.64 -1.48 10.20
C GLU A 78 -34.64 -1.49 9.02
N ILE A 79 -34.20 -1.06 7.83
CA ILE A 79 -35.03 -1.06 6.61
C ILE A 79 -35.44 -2.50 6.24
N LEU A 80 -34.49 -3.44 6.32
CA LEU A 80 -34.75 -4.86 6.05
C LEU A 80 -35.72 -5.47 7.09
N ALA A 81 -35.58 -5.11 8.36
CA ALA A 81 -36.47 -5.55 9.43
C ALA A 81 -37.90 -5.00 9.25
N ALA A 82 -38.03 -3.75 8.81
CA ALA A 82 -39.31 -3.11 8.50
C ALA A 82 -39.97 -3.66 7.20
N LYS A 83 -39.32 -4.58 6.47
CA LYS A 83 -39.70 -5.03 5.11
C LYS A 83 -39.91 -3.88 4.11
N GLY A 84 -39.46 -2.67 4.45
CA GLY A 84 -39.48 -1.51 3.57
C GLY A 84 -38.39 -1.67 2.52
N ARG A 85 -38.73 -1.46 1.24
CA ARG A 85 -37.74 -1.41 0.16
C ARG A 85 -37.32 0.01 -0.18
N GLU A 86 -38.08 0.98 0.29
CA GLU A 86 -37.81 2.40 0.09
C GLU A 86 -36.51 2.80 0.80
N GLY A 87 -35.63 3.49 0.08
CA GLY A 87 -34.33 3.93 0.61
C GLY A 87 -33.22 2.88 0.68
N LEU A 88 -33.53 1.57 0.61
CA LEU A 88 -32.52 0.49 0.70
C LEU A 88 -31.41 0.63 -0.35
N THR A 89 -31.80 0.90 -1.61
CA THR A 89 -30.87 1.08 -2.73
C THR A 89 -29.91 2.25 -2.49
N SER A 90 -30.39 3.36 -1.92
CA SER A 90 -29.56 4.53 -1.60
C SER A 90 -28.51 4.19 -0.53
N VAL A 91 -28.94 3.51 0.54
CA VAL A 91 -28.04 3.07 1.62
C VAL A 91 -26.96 2.13 1.09
N LEU A 92 -27.32 1.15 0.26
CA LEU A 92 -26.37 0.21 -0.33
C LEU A 92 -25.36 0.89 -1.26
N ARG A 93 -25.82 1.85 -2.10
CA ARG A 93 -24.93 2.64 -2.97
C ARG A 93 -23.92 3.45 -2.15
N ASN A 94 -24.36 4.08 -1.07
CA ASN A 94 -23.49 4.84 -0.17
C ASN A 94 -22.43 3.94 0.50
N ILE A 95 -22.82 2.76 0.99
CA ILE A 95 -21.87 1.78 1.54
C ILE A 95 -20.84 1.36 0.49
N HIS A 96 -21.27 1.06 -0.74
CA HIS A 96 -20.37 0.67 -1.83
C HIS A 96 -19.40 1.80 -2.21
N ALA A 97 -19.87 3.05 -2.30
CA ALA A 97 -19.04 4.21 -2.60
C ALA A 97 -17.95 4.42 -1.54
N LEU A 98 -18.31 4.38 -0.25
CA LEU A 98 -17.36 4.53 0.85
C LEU A 98 -16.32 3.40 0.89
N LYS A 99 -16.72 2.16 0.63
CA LYS A 99 -15.78 1.02 0.51
C LYS A 99 -14.81 1.19 -0.66
N ARG A 100 -15.29 1.65 -1.82
CA ARG A 100 -14.44 1.94 -2.99
C ARG A 100 -13.45 3.06 -2.69
N ARG A 101 -13.88 4.12 -1.98
CA ARG A 101 -13.02 5.23 -1.57
C ARG A 101 -11.85 4.76 -0.69
N ILE A 102 -12.10 3.86 0.27
CA ILE A 102 -11.01 3.27 1.08
C ILE A 102 -10.04 2.46 0.21
N ARG A 103 -10.55 1.61 -0.68
CA ARG A 103 -9.71 0.76 -1.56
C ARG A 103 -8.84 1.57 -2.50
N ARG A 104 -9.35 2.67 -3.06
CA ARG A 104 -8.58 3.57 -3.93
C ARG A 104 -7.48 4.32 -3.20
N ALA A 105 -7.65 4.59 -1.90
CA ALA A 105 -6.65 5.30 -1.10
C ALA A 105 -5.60 4.37 -0.48
N THR A 106 -5.67 3.07 -0.77
CA THR A 106 -4.70 2.05 -0.34
C THR A 106 -3.87 1.52 -1.51
N VAL A 107 -4.12 1.97 -2.74
CA VAL A 107 -3.31 1.69 -3.94
C VAL A 107 -2.44 2.90 -4.17
#